data_AF-A0A524HQB6-F1
#
_entry.id   AF-A0A524HQB6-F1
#
_cell.length_a   1.000
_cell.length_b   1.000
_cell.length_c   1.000
_cell.angle_alpha   90.00
_cell.angle_beta   90.00
_cell.angle_gamma   90.00
#
_symmetry.space_group_name_H-M   'P 1'
#
loop_
_entity.id
_entity.type
_entity.pdbx_description
1 polymer ?
#
loop_
_entity_poly.entity_id
_entity_poly.type
_entity_poly.pdbx_seq_one_letter_code
_entity_poly.pdbx_strand_id
1 'polypeptide(L)'
;MTRRLKASGGSALSCKVSRRDRSVSECRGRLTDSVTGHRVNLWLAAIDSASGVLTLGGPADGEVLGRWRDTLVALYGLVPVRVQGAQSMMQWVRQGRMLRLTWRIERGTTIVSVSLVDGHVLDAWGARRQTLPPS
;
A
#
# COMPACT_ATOMS: atom_id res chain seq x y z
N MET A 1 -20.04 -2.62 16.78
CA MET A 1 -20.03 -1.76 15.57
C MET A 1 -19.18 -2.42 14.50
N THR A 2 -19.82 -3.09 13.53
CA THR A 2 -19.11 -3.83 12.47
C THR A 2 -18.86 -2.88 11.30
N ARG A 3 -17.64 -2.37 11.15
CA ARG A 3 -17.25 -1.59 9.96
C ARG A 3 -17.16 -2.55 8.78
N ARG A 4 -18.23 -2.64 7.98
CA ARG A 4 -18.14 -3.25 6.65
C ARG A 4 -17.24 -2.37 5.79
N LEU A 5 -16.20 -2.95 5.19
CA LEU A 5 -15.67 -2.39 3.95
C LEU A 5 -16.86 -2.35 2.98
N LYS A 6 -17.43 -1.17 2.74
CA LYS A 6 -18.32 -0.97 1.60
C LYS A 6 -17.49 -1.40 0.40
N ALA A 7 -17.92 -2.45 -0.28
CA ALA A 7 -17.32 -2.87 -1.54
C ALA A 7 -17.55 -1.75 -2.57
N SER A 8 -16.69 -0.74 -2.56
CA SER A 8 -16.35 -0.01 -3.78
C SER A 8 -15.78 -1.08 -4.71
N GLY A 9 -16.50 -1.39 -5.78
CA GLY A 9 -16.38 -2.64 -6.55
C GLY A 9 -14.95 -3.17 -6.75
N GLY A 10 -14.82 -4.50 -6.78
CA GLY A 10 -13.53 -5.17 -6.89
C GLY A 10 -13.67 -6.69 -6.99
N SER A 11 -12.55 -7.38 -7.24
CA SER A 11 -12.50 -8.84 -7.22
C SER A 11 -12.33 -9.36 -5.80
N ALA A 12 -12.70 -10.63 -5.57
CA ALA A 12 -12.30 -11.35 -4.38
C ALA A 12 -10.76 -11.30 -4.20
N LEU A 13 -10.31 -11.27 -2.95
CA LEU A 13 -8.89 -11.33 -2.61
C LEU A 13 -8.40 -12.78 -2.71
N SER A 14 -7.30 -12.99 -3.43
CA SER A 14 -6.55 -14.25 -3.42
C SER A 14 -5.43 -14.13 -2.40
N CYS A 15 -5.52 -14.92 -1.33
CA CYS A 15 -4.55 -14.92 -0.23
C CYS A 15 -3.69 -16.18 -0.23
N LYS A 16 -2.39 -16.02 0.05
CA LYS A 16 -1.43 -17.11 0.22
C LYS A 16 -0.65 -16.90 1.51
N VAL A 17 -0.59 -17.94 2.34
CA VAL A 17 0.27 -17.95 3.52
C VAL A 17 1.72 -18.13 3.08
N SER A 18 2.63 -17.37 3.70
CA SER A 18 4.06 -17.46 3.42
C SER A 18 4.61 -18.82 3.87
N ARG A 19 5.45 -19.41 3.01
CA ARG A 19 6.14 -20.67 3.32
C ARG A 19 7.23 -20.51 4.37
N ARG A 20 7.80 -19.30 4.50
CA ARG A 20 8.90 -19.01 5.43
C ARG A 20 8.41 -18.60 6.82
N ASP A 21 7.21 -18.05 6.89
CA ASP A 21 6.62 -17.61 8.15
C ASP A 21 5.09 -17.71 8.05
N ARG A 22 4.50 -18.65 8.79
CA ARG A 22 3.06 -18.92 8.71
C ARG A 22 2.20 -17.82 9.34
N SER A 23 2.79 -16.90 10.11
CA SER A 23 2.07 -15.72 10.60
C SER A 23 1.77 -14.71 9.48
N VAL A 24 2.50 -14.80 8.36
CA VAL A 24 2.39 -13.86 7.24
C VAL A 24 1.47 -14.42 6.15
N SER A 25 0.46 -13.63 5.77
CA SER A 25 -0.43 -13.88 4.64
C SER A 25 -0.34 -12.74 3.63
N GLU A 26 -0.11 -13.07 2.37
CA GLU A 26 -0.13 -12.11 1.27
C GLU A 26 -1.44 -12.24 0.48
N CYS A 27 -2.18 -11.15 0.36
CA CYS A 27 -3.40 -11.07 -0.40
C CYS A 27 -3.24 -10.17 -1.62
N ARG A 28 -3.85 -10.58 -2.73
CA ARG A 28 -3.87 -9.82 -3.99
C ARG A 28 -5.29 -9.72 -4.52
N GLY A 29 -5.62 -8.57 -5.09
CA GLY A 29 -6.90 -8.36 -5.76
C GLY A 29 -6.85 -7.19 -6.72
N ARG A 30 -8.00 -6.89 -7.32
CA ARG A 30 -8.20 -5.71 -8.13
C ARG A 30 -9.38 -4.93 -7.57
N LEU A 31 -9.21 -3.62 -7.44
CA LEU A 31 -10.26 -2.70 -7.04
C LEU A 31 -10.54 -1.75 -8.19
N THR A 32 -11.75 -1.22 -8.22
CA THR A 32 -12.08 -0.05 -9.05
C THR A 32 -11.90 1.16 -8.14
N ASP A 33 -10.96 2.03 -8.49
CA ASP A 33 -10.77 3.29 -7.79
C ASP A 33 -12.06 4.11 -7.87
N SER A 34 -12.64 4.45 -6.72
CA SER A 34 -13.89 5.20 -6.66
C SER A 34 -13.74 6.67 -7.07
N VAL A 35 -12.51 7.20 -7.08
CA VAL A 35 -12.19 8.59 -7.44
C VAL A 35 -12.00 8.74 -8.95
N THR A 36 -11.42 7.73 -9.60
CA THR A 36 -11.04 7.81 -11.02
C THR A 36 -11.79 6.81 -11.92
N GLY A 37 -12.40 5.77 -11.36
CA GLY A 37 -13.02 4.68 -12.10
C GLY A 37 -12.03 3.65 -12.66
N HIS A 38 -10.72 3.87 -12.49
CA HIS A 38 -9.70 2.97 -13.03
C HIS A 38 -9.55 1.70 -12.19
N ARG A 39 -9.20 0.59 -12.85
CA ARG A 39 -8.86 -0.65 -12.15
C ARG A 39 -7.44 -0.58 -11.64
N VAL A 40 -7.28 -0.72 -10.32
CA VAL A 40 -5.99 -0.76 -9.66
C VAL A 40 -5.74 -2.11 -9.01
N ASN A 41 -4.48 -2.50 -8.95
CA ASN A 41 -4.08 -3.69 -8.21
C ASN A 41 -4.00 -3.34 -6.73
N LEU A 42 -4.52 -4.26 -5.92
CA LEU A 42 -4.39 -4.25 -4.48
C LEU A 42 -3.44 -5.38 -4.07
N TRP A 43 -2.42 -5.02 -3.30
CA TRP A 43 -1.56 -5.96 -2.60
C TRP A 43 -1.60 -5.66 -1.10
N LEU A 44 -1.69 -6.72 -0.30
CA LEU A 44 -1.76 -6.65 1.15
C LEU A 44 -0.83 -7.71 1.73
N ALA A 45 -0.03 -7.34 2.71
CA ALA A 45 0.67 -8.25 3.60
C ALA A 45 0.08 -8.12 5.01
N ALA A 46 -0.52 -9.20 5.49
CA ALA A 46 -1.06 -9.31 6.83
C ALA A 46 -0.18 -10.22 7.70
N ILE A 47 0.04 -9.83 8.95
CA ILE A 47 0.77 -10.57 9.98
C ILE A 47 -0.22 -10.79 11.12
N ASP A 48 -0.55 -12.05 11.42
CA ASP A 48 -1.57 -12.43 12.42
C ASP A 48 -2.89 -11.66 12.28
N SER A 49 -3.37 -11.54 11.04
CA SER A 49 -4.59 -10.81 10.67
C SER A 49 -4.52 -9.29 10.80
N ALA A 50 -3.38 -8.70 11.20
CA ALA A 50 -3.13 -7.26 11.13
C ALA A 50 -2.39 -6.89 9.84
N SER A 51 -2.82 -5.85 9.14
CA SER A 51 -2.17 -5.40 7.90
C SER A 51 -0.88 -4.64 8.21
N GLY A 52 0.28 -5.21 7.87
CA GLY A 52 1.58 -4.53 8.00
C GLY A 52 1.87 -3.62 6.82
N VAL A 53 1.49 -4.05 5.61
CA VAL A 53 1.65 -3.27 4.38
C VAL A 53 0.43 -3.43 3.49
N LEU A 54 -0.14 -2.33 3.03
CA LEU A 54 -1.21 -2.27 2.04
C LEU A 54 -0.74 -1.39 0.90
N THR A 55 -0.81 -1.87 -0.34
CA THR A 55 -0.45 -1.09 -1.54
C THR A 55 -1.57 -1.15 -2.56
N LEU A 56 -1.95 0.02 -3.07
CA LEU A 56 -2.82 0.21 -4.22
C LEU A 56 -1.99 0.79 -5.35
N GLY A 57 -2.06 0.24 -6.56
CA GLY A 57 -1.29 0.79 -7.66
C GLY A 57 -1.44 0.08 -8.99
N GLY A 58 -0.83 0.66 -10.01
CA GLY A 58 -0.87 0.16 -11.38
C GLY A 58 -0.47 1.23 -12.38
N PRO A 59 -0.63 0.91 -13.68
CA PRO A 59 -0.56 1.91 -14.74
C PRO A 59 -1.57 3.03 -14.50
N ALA A 60 -1.14 4.26 -14.69
CA ALA A 60 -1.93 5.47 -14.58
C ALA A 60 -1.50 6.47 -15.67
N ASP A 61 -2.40 7.38 -16.03
CA ASP A 61 -2.05 8.59 -16.75
C ASP A 61 -1.74 9.74 -15.77
N GLY A 62 -1.44 10.92 -16.33
CA GLY A 62 -1.16 12.12 -15.54
C GLY A 62 -2.35 12.61 -14.72
N GLU A 63 -3.59 12.34 -15.19
CA GLU A 63 -4.80 12.77 -14.50
C GLU A 63 -5.03 11.94 -13.22
N VAL A 64 -4.91 10.63 -13.31
CA VAL A 64 -5.02 9.71 -12.16
C VAL A 64 -3.96 10.04 -11.11
N LEU A 65 -2.69 10.23 -11.52
CA LEU A 65 -1.62 10.62 -10.62
C LEU A 65 -1.90 11.97 -9.94
N GLY A 66 -2.34 12.97 -10.72
CA GLY A 66 -2.71 14.30 -10.21
C GLY A 66 -3.82 14.21 -9.16
N ARG A 67 -4.92 13.50 -9.46
CA ARG A 67 -6.04 13.31 -8.53
C ARG A 67 -5.63 12.61 -7.24
N TRP A 68 -4.81 11.57 -7.33
CA TRP A 68 -4.28 10.89 -6.14
C TRP A 68 -3.44 11.81 -5.28
N ARG A 69 -2.50 12.53 -5.90
CA ARG A 69 -1.64 13.49 -5.21
C ARG A 69 -2.48 14.56 -4.51
N ASP A 70 -3.40 15.18 -5.23
CA ASP A 70 -4.18 16.29 -4.71
C ASP A 70 -5.13 15.84 -3.59
N THR A 71 -5.71 14.65 -3.70
CA THR A 71 -6.52 14.03 -2.63
C THR A 71 -5.68 13.78 -1.38
N LEU A 72 -4.47 13.24 -1.53
CA LEU A 72 -3.58 12.97 -0.39
C LEU A 72 -3.10 14.27 0.26
N VAL A 73 -2.77 15.30 -0.52
CA VAL A 73 -2.40 16.61 -0.01
C VAL A 73 -3.55 17.25 0.75
N ALA A 74 -4.79 17.16 0.23
CA ALA A 74 -5.97 17.69 0.91
C ALA A 74 -6.24 17.00 2.26
N LEU A 75 -6.01 15.69 2.36
CA LEU A 75 -6.29 14.91 3.58
C LEU A 75 -5.15 14.93 4.61
N TYR A 76 -3.90 14.96 4.15
CA TYR A 76 -2.72 14.73 5.01
C TYR A 76 -1.71 15.89 5.00
N GLY A 77 -1.97 16.94 4.23
CA GLY A 77 -1.11 18.11 4.09
C GLY A 77 -0.05 17.96 2.99
N LEU A 78 0.59 19.07 2.64
CA LEU A 78 1.66 19.09 1.64
C LEU A 78 2.98 18.56 2.23
N VAL A 79 3.66 17.68 1.48
CA VAL A 79 5.01 17.20 1.77
C VAL A 79 5.88 17.35 0.53
N PRO A 80 7.21 17.50 0.65
CA PRO A 80 8.07 17.63 -0.51
C PRO A 80 8.09 16.35 -1.34
N VAL A 81 8.19 16.53 -2.66
CA VAL A 81 8.52 15.43 -3.57
C VAL A 81 10.00 15.08 -3.41
N ARG A 82 10.29 13.79 -3.22
CA ARG A 82 11.65 13.24 -3.23
C ARG A 82 11.85 12.43 -4.50
N VAL A 83 13.01 12.58 -5.13
CA VAL A 83 13.39 11.84 -6.33
C VAL A 83 14.58 10.93 -6.00
N GLN A 84 14.48 9.66 -6.38
CA GLN A 84 15.54 8.66 -6.24
C GLN A 84 15.63 7.85 -7.55
N GLY A 85 16.67 8.13 -8.34
CA GLY A 85 16.78 7.59 -9.70
C GLY A 85 15.59 8.03 -10.56
N ALA A 86 14.93 7.07 -11.23
CA ALA A 86 13.75 7.31 -12.05
C ALA A 86 12.42 7.39 -11.25
N GLN A 87 12.49 7.27 -9.92
CA GLN A 87 11.32 7.21 -9.06
C GLN A 87 11.13 8.52 -8.30
N SER A 88 9.91 9.03 -8.29
CA SER A 88 9.48 10.15 -7.46
C SER A 88 8.54 9.65 -6.37
N MET A 89 8.57 10.30 -5.21
CA MET A 89 7.73 9.92 -4.07
C MET A 89 7.35 11.09 -3.18
N MET A 90 6.20 10.97 -2.53
CA MET A 90 5.72 11.81 -1.45
C MET A 90 5.38 10.92 -0.25
N GLN A 91 5.76 11.34 0.95
CA GLN A 91 5.65 10.49 2.14
C GLN A 91 5.14 11.27 3.34
N TRP A 92 4.12 10.73 3.99
CA TRP A 92 3.53 11.22 5.22
C TRP A 92 3.79 10.18 6.31
N VAL A 93 4.40 10.60 7.43
CA VAL A 93 4.68 9.72 8.56
C VAL A 93 4.01 10.29 9.80
N ARG A 94 3.17 9.51 10.48
CA ARG A 94 2.50 9.91 11.72
C ARG A 94 2.25 8.71 12.61
N GLN A 95 2.60 8.82 13.89
CA GLN A 95 2.32 7.80 14.92
C GLN A 95 2.77 6.37 14.55
N GLY A 96 3.95 6.23 13.95
CA GLY A 96 4.48 4.93 13.53
C GLY A 96 3.83 4.35 12.27
N ARG A 97 2.97 5.10 11.58
CA ARG A 97 2.41 4.73 10.28
C ARG A 97 2.97 5.62 9.19
N MET A 98 3.17 5.04 8.02
CA MET A 98 3.64 5.73 6.83
C MET A 98 2.64 5.56 5.71
N LEU A 99 2.23 6.66 5.11
CA LEU A 99 1.55 6.69 3.82
C LEU A 99 2.54 7.21 2.78
N ARG A 100 2.68 6.53 1.64
CA ARG A 100 3.63 6.91 0.59
C ARG A 100 2.97 6.81 -0.77
N LEU A 101 2.96 7.93 -1.50
CA LEU A 101 2.68 7.96 -2.92
C LEU A 101 4.01 7.84 -3.68
N THR A 102 4.09 6.92 -4.62
CA THR A 102 5.26 6.70 -5.46
C THR A 102 4.83 6.69 -6.91
N TRP A 103 5.60 7.31 -7.79
CA TRP A 103 5.40 7.20 -9.22
C TRP A 103 6.71 7.16 -9.99
N ARG A 104 6.69 6.51 -11.15
CA ARG A 104 7.81 6.44 -12.09
C ARG A 104 7.30 6.18 -13.49
N ILE A 105 8.09 6.51 -14.49
CA ILE A 105 7.76 6.25 -15.90
C ILE A 105 8.50 4.97 -16.33
N GLU A 106 7.75 3.98 -16.81
CA GLU A 106 8.27 2.75 -17.42
C GLU A 106 7.75 2.60 -18.84
N ARG A 107 8.65 2.55 -19.84
CA ARG A 107 8.29 2.34 -21.25
C ARG A 107 7.15 3.26 -21.73
N GLY A 108 7.19 4.54 -21.34
CA GLY A 108 6.17 5.54 -21.67
C GLY A 108 4.88 5.47 -20.84
N THR A 109 4.78 4.54 -19.89
CA THR A 109 3.62 4.39 -19.00
C THR A 109 3.98 4.87 -17.60
N THR A 110 3.15 5.71 -16.98
CA THR A 110 3.34 6.06 -15.57
C THR A 110 2.84 4.91 -14.70
N ILE A 111 3.70 4.41 -13.83
CA ILE A 111 3.34 3.44 -12.80
C ILE A 111 3.24 4.21 -11.49
N VAL A 112 2.06 4.19 -10.89
CA VAL A 112 1.77 4.86 -9.62
C VAL A 112 1.37 3.85 -8.56
N SER A 113 1.76 4.10 -7.31
CA SER A 113 1.28 3.36 -6.17
C SER A 113 1.13 4.24 -4.93
N VAL A 114 0.13 3.92 -4.11
CA VAL A 114 -0.03 4.41 -2.75
C VAL A 114 0.14 3.23 -1.80
N SER A 115 1.08 3.35 -0.88
CA SER A 115 1.35 2.34 0.15
C SER A 115 1.06 2.90 1.53
N LEU A 116 0.31 2.15 2.33
CA LEU A 116 0.18 2.33 3.77
C LEU A 116 1.01 1.26 4.47
N VAL A 117 1.87 1.67 5.38
CA VAL A 117 2.74 0.81 6.19
C VAL A 117 2.45 1.08 7.65
N ASP A 118 2.13 0.04 8.41
CA ASP A 118 1.98 0.11 9.87
C ASP A 118 3.26 -0.40 10.53
N GLY A 119 4.09 0.53 11.00
CA GLY A 119 5.39 0.24 11.60
C GLY A 119 5.26 -0.58 12.87
N HIS A 120 4.23 -0.38 13.69
CA HIS A 120 4.04 -1.15 14.93
C HIS A 120 3.82 -2.64 14.65
N VAL A 121 3.06 -2.95 13.60
CA VAL A 121 2.84 -4.34 13.17
C VAL A 121 4.15 -4.97 12.69
N LEU A 122 4.95 -4.22 11.93
CA LEU A 122 6.25 -4.70 11.43
C LEU A 122 7.29 -4.86 12.55
N ASP A 123 7.35 -3.93 13.50
CA ASP A 123 8.26 -3.96 14.64
C ASP A 123 7.94 -5.14 15.56
N ALA A 124 6.65 -5.36 15.89
CA ALA A 124 6.21 -6.49 16.68
C ALA A 124 6.49 -7.84 16.00
N TRP A 125 6.40 -7.91 14.67
CA TRP A 125 6.80 -9.09 13.91
C TRP A 125 8.31 -9.33 13.95
N GLY A 126 9.11 -8.28 13.75
CA GLY A 126 10.57 -8.34 13.82
C GLY A 126 11.08 -8.80 15.19
N ALA A 127 10.53 -8.26 16.27
CA ALA A 127 10.89 -8.64 17.64
C ALA A 127 10.63 -10.13 17.92
N ARG A 128 9.48 -10.66 17.49
CA ARG A 128 9.12 -12.08 17.68
C ARG A 128 10.06 -13.04 16.96
N ARG A 129 10.52 -12.66 15.77
CA ARG A 129 11.51 -13.44 15.03
C ARG A 129 12.87 -13.50 15.71
N GLN A 130 13.25 -12.48 16.47
CA GLN A 130 14.53 -12.46 17.20
C GLN A 130 14.48 -13.31 18.48
N THR A 131 13.30 -13.48 19.06
CA THR A 131 13.09 -14.32 20.26
C THR A 131 12.95 -15.81 19.98
N LEU A 132 12.83 -16.23 18.72
CA LEU A 132 12.83 -17.64 18.33
C LEU A 132 14.29 -18.10 18.10
N PRO A 133 14.78 -19.17 18.77
CA PRO A 133 16.12 -19.69 18.51
C PRO A 133 16.25 -20.12 17.03
N PRO A 134 17.46 -20.03 16.43
CA PRO A 134 17.67 -20.51 15.08
C PRO A 134 17.36 -22.01 15.02
N SER A 135 16.40 -22.38 14.18
CA SER A 135 16.05 -23.77 13.84
C SER A 135 17.11 -24.43 12.99
#